data_AF-A0A653RNB1-F1
#
_entry.id   AF-A0A653RNB1-F1
#
_cell.length_a   1.000
_cell.length_b   1.000
_cell.length_c   1.000
_cell.angle_alpha   90.00
_cell.angle_beta   90.00
_cell.angle_gamma   90.00
#
_symmetry.space_group_name_H-M   'P 1'
#
loop_
_entity.id
_entity.type
_entity.pdbx_description
1 polymer ?
#
loop_
_entity_poly.entity_id
_entity_poly.type
_entity_poly.pdbx_seq_one_letter_code
_entity_poly.pdbx_strand_id
1 'polypeptide(L)'
;MKRAVLFAALLAMLSPLAIHTAHASSASITLAPGVTLQLGDRDRRGYYWDGGHWREPRWWNDRYSWNERRWWRHEEWRRHQEWERERRWHQRDRDRRWEHQYRRDHHDRHDHHGRDHHGHDHH
;
A
#
# COMPACT_ATOMS: atom_id res chain seq x y z
N MET A 1 45.92 -21.40 28.13
CA MET A 1 44.85 -20.45 27.75
C MET A 1 44.48 -20.54 26.26
N LYS A 2 44.24 -21.75 25.71
CA LYS A 2 43.90 -21.95 24.28
C LYS A 2 42.55 -22.64 24.05
N ARG A 3 41.92 -23.17 25.12
CA ARG A 3 40.64 -23.89 25.08
C ARG A 3 39.42 -22.97 25.18
N ALA A 4 39.60 -21.76 25.73
CA ALA A 4 38.52 -20.78 25.89
C ALA A 4 38.15 -20.07 24.57
N VAL A 5 39.08 -20.00 23.61
CA VAL A 5 38.84 -19.34 22.31
C VAL A 5 37.95 -20.22 21.40
N LEU A 6 38.01 -21.54 21.54
CA LEU A 6 37.20 -22.47 20.74
C LEU A 6 35.71 -22.43 21.13
N PHE A 7 35.40 -22.13 22.39
CA PHE A 7 34.00 -21.98 22.84
C PHE A 7 33.35 -20.68 22.37
N ALA A 8 34.13 -19.59 22.25
CA ALA A 8 33.62 -18.32 21.74
C ALA A 8 33.28 -18.38 20.24
N ALA A 9 34.02 -19.15 19.45
CA ALA A 9 33.75 -19.33 18.03
C ALA A 9 32.51 -20.18 17.73
N LEU A 10 32.14 -21.11 18.63
CA LEU A 10 30.99 -22.00 18.43
C LEU A 10 29.64 -21.30 18.72
N LEU A 11 29.61 -20.33 19.63
CA LEU A 11 28.39 -19.57 19.94
C LEU A 11 28.02 -18.53 18.87
N ALA A 12 28.97 -18.09 18.04
CA ALA A 12 28.69 -17.17 16.93
C ALA A 12 28.04 -17.86 15.71
N MET A 13 28.13 -19.20 15.62
CA MET A 13 27.57 -19.99 14.52
C MET A 13 26.10 -20.39 14.74
N LEU A 14 25.55 -20.11 15.92
CA LEU A 14 24.17 -20.48 16.30
C LEU A 14 23.22 -19.27 16.33
N SER A 15 23.43 -18.31 15.44
CA SER A 15 22.50 -17.19 15.28
C SER A 15 21.96 -17.13 13.86
N PRO A 16 20.73 -17.64 13.68
CA PRO A 16 19.80 -17.04 12.77
C PRO A 16 18.53 -16.71 13.56
N LEU A 17 18.59 -15.77 14.51
CA LEU A 17 17.39 -14.99 14.79
C LEU A 17 17.39 -13.80 13.84
N ALA A 18 17.06 -14.11 12.58
CA ALA A 18 16.53 -13.11 11.67
C ALA A 18 15.33 -12.48 12.37
N ILE A 19 15.52 -11.28 12.90
CA ILE A 19 14.44 -10.39 13.30
C ILE A 19 13.71 -10.08 12.00
N HIS A 20 12.67 -10.87 11.71
CA HIS A 20 11.78 -10.58 10.60
C HIS A 20 11.04 -9.32 10.99
N THR A 21 11.51 -8.19 10.49
CA THR A 21 10.72 -6.97 10.44
C THR A 21 9.46 -7.33 9.68
N ALA A 22 8.32 -7.35 10.38
CA ALA A 22 7.02 -7.64 9.79
C ALA A 22 6.70 -6.52 8.80
N HIS A 23 7.16 -6.69 7.57
CA HIS A 23 6.78 -5.84 6.46
C HIS A 23 5.36 -6.25 6.07
N ALA A 24 4.45 -5.28 6.03
CA ALA A 24 3.04 -5.48 5.72
C ALA A 24 2.85 -5.89 4.25
N SER A 25 3.14 -7.14 3.92
CA SER A 25 2.74 -7.76 2.66
C SER A 25 2.71 -9.26 2.88
N SER A 26 1.50 -9.82 3.06
CA SER A 26 1.25 -11.26 3.24
C SER A 26 2.17 -11.94 4.25
N ALA A 27 1.74 -12.06 5.51
CA ALA A 27 2.49 -12.72 6.58
C ALA A 27 2.71 -14.22 6.27
N SER A 28 3.70 -14.52 5.44
CA SER A 28 4.18 -15.85 5.13
C SER A 28 5.26 -16.21 6.13
N ILE A 29 5.05 -17.28 6.90
CA ILE A 29 6.06 -17.82 7.81
C ILE A 29 6.54 -19.17 7.29
N THR A 30 7.86 -19.34 7.27
CA THR A 30 8.47 -20.63 6.94
C THR A 30 8.61 -21.43 8.22
N LEU A 31 7.86 -22.53 8.34
CA LEU A 31 7.88 -23.38 9.53
C LEU A 31 9.03 -24.40 9.48
N ALA A 32 9.33 -24.88 8.28
CA ALA A 32 10.40 -25.83 7.98
C ALA A 32 10.81 -25.70 6.51
N PRO A 33 11.95 -26.26 6.07
CA PRO A 33 12.30 -26.32 4.65
C PRO A 33 11.16 -26.95 3.83
N GLY A 34 10.60 -26.18 2.88
CA GLY A 34 9.48 -26.62 2.04
C GLY A 34 8.09 -26.46 2.65
N VAL A 35 7.97 -25.99 3.90
CA VAL A 35 6.68 -25.72 4.55
C VAL A 35 6.53 -24.22 4.81
N THR A 36 5.71 -23.58 3.98
CA THR A 36 5.35 -22.17 4.10
C THR A 36 3.89 -22.06 4.50
N LEU A 37 3.60 -21.21 5.47
CA LEU A 37 2.25 -20.92 5.93
C LEU A 37 1.94 -19.45 5.67
N GLN A 38 0.91 -19.19 4.87
CA GLN A 38 0.50 -17.86 4.44
C GLN A 38 -0.75 -17.39 5.18
N LEU A 39 -0.89 -16.06 5.30
CA LEU A 39 -2.09 -15.44 5.85
C LEU A 39 -3.34 -15.94 5.11
N GLY A 40 -4.26 -16.52 5.87
CA GLY A 40 -5.52 -17.09 5.38
C GLY A 40 -5.40 -18.50 4.83
N ASP A 41 -4.25 -19.17 5.00
CA ASP A 41 -4.17 -20.62 4.83
C ASP A 41 -5.14 -21.31 5.78
N ARG A 42 -5.71 -22.43 5.31
CA ARG A 42 -6.75 -23.17 6.02
C ARG A 42 -6.22 -24.53 6.48
N ASP A 43 -6.40 -24.84 7.76
CA ASP A 43 -6.07 -26.17 8.29
C ASP A 43 -7.15 -27.22 7.94
N ARG A 44 -6.91 -28.49 8.33
CA ARG A 44 -7.87 -29.59 8.09
C ARG A 44 -9.20 -29.41 8.83
N ARG A 45 -9.25 -28.58 9.87
CA ARG A 45 -10.44 -28.31 10.69
C ARG A 45 -11.22 -27.11 10.17
N GLY A 46 -10.68 -26.37 9.21
CA GLY A 46 -11.28 -25.18 8.63
C GLY A 46 -10.83 -23.86 9.28
N TYR A 47 -9.88 -23.89 10.21
CA TYR A 47 -9.33 -22.70 10.85
C TYR A 47 -8.38 -21.98 9.90
N TYR A 48 -8.37 -20.66 9.98
CA TYR A 48 -7.56 -19.78 9.14
C TYR A 48 -6.33 -19.28 9.89
N TRP A 49 -5.20 -19.24 9.22
CA TRP A 49 -3.96 -18.69 9.77
C TRP A 49 -3.95 -17.15 9.74
N ASP A 50 -3.80 -16.49 10.89
CA ASP A 50 -3.76 -15.01 10.97
C ASP A 50 -2.36 -14.39 10.93
N GLY A 51 -1.32 -15.20 10.74
CA GLY A 51 0.09 -14.77 10.84
C GLY A 51 0.77 -15.18 12.14
N GLY A 52 0.03 -15.66 13.15
CA GLY A 52 0.61 -16.22 14.38
C GLY A 52 -0.22 -17.31 15.05
N HIS A 53 -1.53 -17.38 14.77
CA HIS A 53 -2.46 -18.31 15.37
C HIS A 53 -3.47 -18.82 14.34
N TRP A 54 -3.97 -20.03 14.58
CA TRP A 54 -5.13 -20.58 13.88
C TRP A 54 -6.42 -20.00 14.49
N ARG A 55 -7.27 -19.45 13.64
CA ARG A 55 -8.49 -18.74 14.04
C ARG A 55 -9.71 -19.42 13.45
N GLU A 56 -10.77 -19.49 14.24
CA GLU A 56 -12.01 -20.09 13.80
C GLU A 56 -12.64 -19.32 12.62
N PRO A 57 -13.43 -20.00 11.77
CA PRO A 57 -14.01 -19.38 10.57
C PRO A 57 -14.84 -18.12 10.84
N ARG A 58 -15.61 -18.09 11.94
CA ARG A 58 -16.47 -16.95 12.27
C ARG A 58 -15.64 -15.70 12.57
N TRP A 59 -14.70 -15.84 13.51
CA TRP A 59 -13.74 -14.79 13.84
C TRP A 59 -12.98 -14.28 12.61
N TRP A 60 -12.60 -15.19 11.71
CA TRP A 60 -11.91 -14.82 10.48
C TRP A 60 -12.77 -13.94 9.58
N ASN A 61 -13.99 -14.38 9.26
CA ASN A 61 -14.91 -13.62 8.40
C ASN A 61 -15.33 -12.28 9.02
N ASP A 62 -15.34 -12.15 10.34
CA ASP A 62 -15.67 -10.90 11.03
C ASP A 62 -14.54 -9.85 10.93
N ARG A 63 -13.30 -10.27 10.69
CA ARG A 63 -12.11 -9.40 10.69
C ARG A 63 -11.41 -9.30 9.35
N TYR A 64 -11.55 -10.31 8.51
CA TYR A 64 -10.87 -10.44 7.24
C TYR A 64 -11.87 -10.60 6.11
N SER A 65 -11.54 -9.96 5.00
CA SER A 65 -12.29 -10.03 3.76
C SER A 65 -11.33 -10.34 2.61
N TRP A 66 -11.78 -11.13 1.65
CA TRP A 66 -11.02 -11.41 0.45
C TRP A 66 -11.30 -10.33 -0.58
N ASN A 67 -10.33 -9.44 -0.82
CA ASN A 67 -10.42 -8.35 -1.79
C ASN A 67 -9.12 -8.27 -2.60
N GLU A 68 -9.20 -7.87 -3.87
CA GLU A 68 -8.01 -7.70 -4.73
C GLU A 68 -7.07 -8.92 -4.76
N ARG A 69 -7.64 -10.14 -4.73
CA ARG A 69 -6.90 -11.42 -4.71
C ARG A 69 -6.02 -11.62 -3.45
N ARG A 70 -6.34 -10.95 -2.35
CA ARG A 70 -5.62 -11.06 -1.07
C ARG A 70 -6.59 -10.97 0.12
N TRP A 71 -6.19 -11.54 1.25
CA TRP A 71 -6.84 -11.30 2.54
C TRP A 71 -6.51 -9.92 3.10
N TRP A 72 -7.54 -9.13 3.35
CA TRP A 72 -7.48 -7.81 3.96
C TRP A 72 -8.17 -7.78 5.31
N ARG A 73 -7.52 -7.19 6.31
CA ARG A 73 -8.18 -6.87 7.57
C ARG A 73 -9.18 -5.73 7.34
N HIS A 74 -10.39 -5.81 7.89
CA HIS A 74 -11.47 -4.85 7.66
C HIS A 74 -11.08 -3.38 7.92
N GLU A 75 -10.33 -3.12 8.98
CA GLU A 75 -9.86 -1.77 9.31
C GLU A 75 -8.86 -1.22 8.28
N GLU A 76 -7.91 -2.07 7.84
CA GLU A 76 -6.93 -1.71 6.82
C GLU A 76 -7.61 -1.49 5.47
N TRP A 77 -8.58 -2.33 5.13
CA TRP A 77 -9.38 -2.18 3.92
C TRP A 77 -10.18 -0.88 3.92
N ARG A 78 -10.82 -0.53 5.04
CA ARG A 78 -11.51 0.76 5.19
C ARG A 78 -10.55 1.94 4.98
N ARG A 79 -9.37 1.90 5.61
CA ARG A 79 -8.36 2.95 5.46
C ARG A 79 -7.86 3.04 4.02
N HIS A 80 -7.66 1.90 3.36
CA HIS A 80 -7.27 1.85 1.95
C HIS A 80 -8.32 2.49 1.05
N GLN A 81 -9.60 2.16 1.25
CA GLN A 81 -10.72 2.75 0.53
C GLN A 81 -10.85 4.26 0.76
N GLU A 82 -10.63 4.72 2.00
CA GLU A 82 -10.60 6.14 2.34
C GLU A 82 -9.45 6.86 1.63
N TRP A 83 -8.24 6.29 1.64
CA TRP A 83 -7.08 6.84 0.93
C TRP A 83 -7.30 6.89 -0.59
N GLU A 84 -7.89 5.86 -1.18
CA GLU A 84 -8.25 5.87 -2.61
C GLU A 84 -9.24 6.99 -2.94
N ARG A 85 -10.26 7.17 -2.08
CA ARG A 85 -11.25 8.23 -2.23
C ARG A 85 -10.60 9.59 -2.16
N GLU A 86 -9.69 9.80 -1.20
CA GLU A 86 -8.96 11.05 -1.05
C GLU A 86 -8.07 11.33 -2.27
N ARG A 87 -7.32 10.32 -2.74
CA ARG A 87 -6.53 10.44 -3.98
C ARG A 87 -7.38 10.85 -5.17
N ARG A 88 -8.55 10.22 -5.35
CA ARG A 88 -9.49 10.58 -6.43
C ARG A 88 -10.00 12.01 -6.28
N TRP A 89 -10.24 12.47 -5.06
CA TRP A 89 -10.66 13.84 -4.79
C TRP A 89 -9.57 14.85 -5.15
N HIS A 90 -8.33 14.62 -4.70
CA HIS A 90 -7.15 15.45 -5.04
C HIS A 90 -6.84 15.46 -6.54
N GLN A 91 -7.09 14.37 -7.25
CA GLN A 91 -6.93 14.33 -8.70
C GLN A 91 -7.99 15.20 -9.38
N ARG A 92 -9.26 15.06 -9.01
CA ARG A 92 -10.35 15.90 -9.53
C ARG A 92 -10.16 17.38 -9.23
N ASP A 93 -9.63 17.71 -8.05
CA ASP A 93 -9.36 19.11 -7.69
C ASP A 93 -8.26 19.71 -8.56
N ARG A 94 -7.18 18.94 -8.81
CA ARG A 94 -6.14 19.31 -9.78
C ARG A 94 -6.71 19.51 -11.17
N ASP A 95 -7.51 18.57 -11.66
CA ASP A 95 -8.11 18.66 -13.00
C ASP A 95 -9.01 19.90 -13.13
N ARG A 96 -9.82 20.21 -12.10
CA ARG A 96 -10.61 21.44 -12.06
C ARG A 96 -9.74 22.69 -12.08
N ARG A 97 -8.66 22.73 -11.27
CA ARG A 97 -7.71 23.85 -11.30
C ARG A 97 -7.08 24.03 -12.68
N TRP A 98 -6.66 22.95 -13.31
CA TRP A 98 -6.12 22.97 -14.67
C TRP A 98 -7.15 23.50 -15.67
N GLU A 99 -8.41 23.07 -15.59
CA GLU A 99 -9.47 23.58 -16.48
C GLU A 99 -9.76 25.07 -16.24
N HIS A 100 -9.78 25.51 -14.98
CA HIS A 100 -9.96 26.92 -14.64
C HIS A 100 -8.82 27.81 -15.15
N GLN A 101 -7.57 27.36 -15.01
CA GLN A 101 -6.40 28.07 -15.55
C GLN A 101 -6.44 28.10 -17.08
N TYR A 102 -6.68 26.95 -17.71
CA TYR A 102 -6.76 26.85 -19.16
C TYR A 102 -7.84 27.77 -19.74
N ARG A 103 -9.03 27.84 -19.14
CA ARG A 103 -10.07 28.79 -19.56
C ARG A 103 -9.66 30.24 -19.40
N ARG A 104 -8.97 30.59 -18.32
CA ARG A 104 -8.48 31.95 -18.09
C ARG A 104 -7.45 32.34 -19.14
N ASP A 105 -6.46 31.49 -19.37
CA ASP A 105 -5.42 31.71 -20.40
C ASP A 105 -6.03 31.81 -21.81
N HIS A 106 -7.08 31.03 -22.09
CA HIS A 106 -7.80 31.11 -23.37
C HIS A 106 -8.58 32.41 -23.52
N HIS A 107 -9.26 32.86 -22.45
CA HIS A 107 -9.95 34.16 -22.43
C HIS A 107 -8.98 35.33 -22.66
N ASP A 108 -7.86 35.34 -21.94
CA ASP A 108 -6.85 36.40 -22.08
C ASP A 108 -6.30 36.45 -23.53
N ARG A 109 -6.07 35.29 -24.16
CA ARG A 109 -5.68 35.24 -25.59
C ARG A 109 -6.75 35.82 -26.53
N HIS A 110 -8.03 35.55 -26.29
CA HIS A 110 -9.10 36.12 -27.12
C HIS A 110 -9.19 37.64 -26.99
N ASP A 111 -8.95 38.19 -25.80
CA ASP A 111 -8.95 39.64 -25.56
C ASP A 111 -7.76 40.35 -26.21
N HIS A 112 -6.60 39.69 -26.31
CA HIS A 112 -5.44 40.22 -27.02
C HIS A 112 -5.65 40.24 -28.55
N HIS A 113 -6.23 39.19 -29.14
CA HIS A 113 -6.49 39.15 -30.58
C HIS A 113 -7.57 40.15 -31.05
N GLY A 114 -8.44 40.64 -30.16
CA GLY A 114 -9.44 41.67 -30.48
C GLY A 114 -8.90 43.10 -30.48
N ARG A 115 -7.72 43.35 -29.90
CA ARG A 115 -7.15 44.72 -29.78
C ARG A 115 -6.26 45.13 -30.95
N ASP A 116 -5.74 44.19 -31.72
CA ASP A 116 -4.83 44.49 -32.84
C ASP A 116 -5.53 44.97 -34.13
N HIS A 117 -6.86 45.14 -34.11
CA HIS A 117 -7.65 45.61 -35.26
C HIS A 117 -8.12 47.07 -35.19
N HIS A 118 -7.73 47.85 -34.18
CA HIS A 118 -8.14 49.25 -34.05
C HIS A 118 -6.93 50.17 -33.91
N GLY A 119 -6.43 50.71 -35.02
CA GLY A 119 -5.46 51.81 -34.93
C GLY A 119 -4.64 52.13 -36.17
N HIS A 120 -5.16 51.93 -37.39
CA HIS A 120 -4.58 52.54 -38.59
C HIS A 120 -5.69 53.29 -39.30
N ASP A 121 -6.06 54.47 -38.81
CA ASP A 121 -6.67 55.50 -39.63
C ASP A 121 -6.60 56.86 -38.91
N HIS A 122 -6.46 57.88 -39.75
CA HIS A 122 -6.54 59.33 -39.52
C HIS A 122 -5.22 60.11 -39.38
N HIS A 123 -4.75 60.52 -40.57
CA HIS A 123 -4.40 61.87 -41.04
C HIS A 123 -3.42 62.75 -40.24
#